data_AF-A0A4V2SNK1-F1
#
_entry.id   AF-A0A4V2SNK1-F1
#
_cell.length_a   1.000
_cell.length_b   1.000
_cell.length_c   1.000
_cell.angle_alpha   90.00
_cell.angle_beta   90.00
_cell.angle_gamma   90.00
#
_symmetry.space_group_name_H-M   'P 1'
#
loop_
_entity.id
_entity.type
_entity.pdbx_description
1 polymer ?
#
loop_
_entity_poly.entity_id
_entity_poly.type
_entity_poly.pdbx_seq_one_letter_code
_entity_poly.pdbx_strand_id
1 'polypeptide(L)'
;MAMKQARQALGLTSKIGGLVRDVAVVIAIWLGVTTLAYASYHIPSESMVPTLEVGDRLLVNKYVYGYSRYSMPFNPPLFDGRILKNAPERGDIAVFFVPKGAGPNIDEGTTYIKRVVGLPGDTVQVRNGRLVINATVVPRRALRTLDLVDRHGFPVRVTEYEETLPGGTSHRIYERSDRARYDNTRTFRVPEDHYFMMGDNRDNSEDSRAPGGFTFVPAEQLIGRADVISFSIADCDRLVDDRCAAGVPVGRFFRALN
;
A
#
# COMPACT_ATOMS: atom_id res chain seq x y z
N MET A 1 -34.11 48.86 22.58
CA MET A 1 -33.93 47.79 21.58
C MET A 1 -32.47 47.59 21.15
N ALA A 2 -31.70 48.66 20.85
CA ALA A 2 -30.31 48.58 20.36
C ALA A 2 -29.31 47.79 21.25
N MET A 3 -29.36 47.93 22.58
CA MET A 3 -28.46 47.19 23.49
C MET A 3 -28.68 45.66 23.49
N LYS A 4 -29.90 45.19 23.18
CA LYS A 4 -30.20 43.75 23.10
C LYS A 4 -29.63 43.14 21.82
N GLN A 5 -29.71 43.89 20.71
CA GLN A 5 -29.12 43.53 19.41
C GLN A 5 -27.59 43.51 19.48
N ALA A 6 -26.96 44.49 20.12
CA ALA A 6 -25.50 44.53 20.30
C ALA A 6 -24.96 43.38 21.16
N ARG A 7 -25.66 43.02 22.25
CA ARG A 7 -25.32 41.85 23.09
C ARG A 7 -25.54 40.52 22.36
N GLN A 8 -26.58 40.40 21.55
CA GLN A 8 -26.78 39.21 20.71
C GLN A 8 -25.71 39.09 19.62
N ALA A 9 -25.29 40.21 19.00
CA ALA A 9 -24.20 40.24 18.04
C ALA A 9 -22.85 39.87 18.68
N LEU A 10 -22.51 40.41 19.85
CA LEU A 10 -21.31 40.03 20.61
C LEU A 10 -21.32 38.57 21.08
N GLY A 11 -22.49 38.06 21.47
CA GLY A 11 -22.69 36.66 21.83
C GLY A 11 -22.57 35.71 20.64
N LEU A 12 -22.92 36.18 19.43
CA LEU A 12 -22.80 35.41 18.19
C LEU A 12 -21.35 35.43 17.68
N THR A 13 -20.65 36.56 17.71
CA THR A 13 -19.24 36.64 17.29
C THR A 13 -18.29 35.87 18.19
N SER A 14 -18.53 35.86 19.52
CA SER A 14 -17.75 35.04 20.45
C SER A 14 -18.00 33.53 20.27
N LYS A 15 -19.25 33.13 19.99
CA LYS A 15 -19.58 31.73 19.62
C LYS A 15 -18.98 31.30 18.29
N ILE A 16 -18.99 32.17 17.28
CA ILE A 16 -18.33 31.92 15.98
C ILE A 16 -16.82 31.81 16.17
N GLY A 17 -16.21 32.70 16.96
CA GLY A 17 -14.78 32.65 17.27
C GLY A 17 -14.37 31.36 18.00
N GLY A 18 -15.18 30.91 18.96
CA GLY A 18 -15.00 29.61 19.62
C GLY A 18 -15.08 28.43 18.64
N LEU A 19 -16.13 28.39 17.80
CA LEU A 19 -16.29 27.34 16.80
C LEU A 19 -15.14 27.30 15.79
N VAL A 20 -14.68 28.46 15.29
CA VAL A 20 -13.54 28.55 14.37
C VAL A 20 -12.28 28.01 15.02
N ARG A 21 -12.02 28.38 16.28
CA ARG A 21 -10.89 27.87 17.05
C ARG A 21 -10.96 26.36 17.19
N ASP A 22 -12.11 25.81 17.58
CA ASP A 22 -12.28 24.37 17.79
C ASP A 22 -12.08 23.59 16.49
N VAL A 23 -12.66 24.07 15.39
CA VAL A 23 -12.46 23.49 14.05
C VAL A 23 -10.98 23.55 13.65
N ALA A 24 -10.31 24.68 13.87
CA ALA A 24 -8.88 24.83 13.57
C ALA A 24 -8.01 23.86 14.39
N VAL A 25 -8.33 23.65 15.67
CA VAL A 25 -7.64 22.69 16.54
C VAL A 25 -7.84 21.26 16.03
N VAL A 26 -9.07 20.89 15.67
CA VAL A 26 -9.36 19.55 15.09
C VAL A 26 -8.59 19.33 13.79
N ILE A 27 -8.57 20.32 12.90
CA ILE A 27 -7.81 20.27 11.64
C ILE A 27 -6.30 20.15 11.94
N ALA A 28 -5.78 20.93 12.89
CA ALA A 28 -4.36 20.88 13.25
C ALA A 28 -3.96 19.52 13.83
N ILE A 29 -4.79 18.93 14.72
CA ILE A 29 -4.56 17.59 15.26
C ILE A 29 -4.62 16.56 14.14
N TRP A 30 -5.64 16.62 13.29
CA TRP A 30 -5.79 15.70 12.17
C TRP A 30 -4.61 15.79 11.20
N LEU A 31 -4.17 17.00 10.83
CA LEU A 31 -2.98 17.22 10.01
C LEU A 31 -1.71 16.71 10.70
N GLY A 32 -1.54 16.96 11.99
CA GLY A 32 -0.41 16.47 12.77
C GLY A 32 -0.33 14.95 12.78
N VAL A 33 -1.44 14.27 13.09
CA VAL A 33 -1.51 12.80 13.11
C VAL A 33 -1.30 12.22 11.71
N THR A 34 -1.96 12.76 10.69
CA THR A 34 -1.88 12.24 9.32
C THR A 34 -0.54 12.53 8.64
N THR A 35 0.17 13.57 9.06
CA THR A 35 1.50 13.90 8.54
C THR A 35 2.59 13.12 9.27
N LEU A 36 2.50 13.02 10.60
CA LEU A 36 3.59 12.49 11.43
C LEU A 36 3.38 11.03 11.86
N ALA A 37 2.16 10.58 12.11
CA ALA A 37 1.93 9.25 12.70
C ALA A 37 1.38 8.26 11.67
N TYR A 38 0.05 8.25 11.52
CA TYR A 38 -0.67 7.29 10.71
C TYR A 38 -1.53 8.00 9.68
N ALA A 39 -1.49 7.50 8.44
CA ALA A 39 -2.41 7.91 7.40
C ALA A 39 -3.33 6.74 7.01
N SER A 40 -4.55 7.09 6.60
CA SER A 40 -5.54 6.12 6.16
C SER A 40 -5.63 6.06 4.65
N TYR A 41 -5.43 4.87 4.08
CA TYR A 41 -5.52 4.61 2.65
C TYR A 41 -6.62 3.60 2.37
N HIS A 42 -7.24 3.67 1.19
CA HIS A 42 -8.19 2.67 0.71
C HIS A 42 -7.54 1.84 -0.39
N ILE A 43 -7.95 0.58 -0.54
CA ILE A 43 -7.44 -0.32 -1.57
C ILE A 43 -8.42 -0.37 -2.76
N PRO A 44 -8.06 0.19 -3.92
CA PRO A 44 -8.94 0.24 -5.10
C PRO A 44 -8.67 -0.89 -6.12
N SER A 45 -7.62 -1.71 -5.92
CA SER A 45 -7.18 -2.70 -6.92
C SER A 45 -6.80 -4.04 -6.31
N GLU A 46 -6.80 -5.08 -7.13
CA GLU A 46 -6.59 -6.48 -6.73
C GLU A 46 -5.12 -6.91 -6.71
N SER A 47 -4.19 -5.97 -6.92
CA SER A 47 -2.75 -6.28 -7.07
C SER A 47 -2.09 -6.91 -5.84
N MET A 48 -2.73 -6.77 -4.67
CA MET A 48 -2.24 -7.27 -3.38
C MET A 48 -3.11 -8.40 -2.81
N VAL A 49 -4.09 -8.90 -3.56
CA VAL A 49 -4.89 -10.08 -3.18
C VAL A 49 -3.96 -11.32 -3.14
N PRO A 50 -4.08 -12.22 -2.14
CA PRO A 50 -5.12 -12.30 -1.10
C PRO A 50 -4.77 -11.58 0.21
N THR A 51 -3.66 -10.87 0.28
CA THR A 51 -3.26 -10.15 1.49
C THR A 51 -4.18 -8.95 1.73
N LEU A 52 -4.38 -8.13 0.70
CA LEU A 52 -5.24 -6.95 0.72
C LEU A 52 -6.32 -7.06 -0.35
N GLU A 53 -7.55 -6.80 0.04
CA GLU A 53 -8.75 -6.92 -0.80
C GLU A 53 -9.26 -5.55 -1.23
N VAL A 54 -9.92 -5.51 -2.39
CA VAL A 54 -10.59 -4.28 -2.84
C VAL A 54 -11.67 -3.90 -1.83
N GLY A 55 -11.59 -2.68 -1.30
CA GLY A 55 -12.47 -2.21 -0.23
C GLY A 55 -11.84 -2.20 1.17
N ASP A 56 -10.63 -2.75 1.33
CA ASP A 56 -9.88 -2.58 2.58
C ASP A 56 -9.48 -1.14 2.84
N ARG A 57 -9.49 -0.75 4.11
CA ARG A 57 -8.95 0.51 4.62
C ARG A 57 -7.73 0.21 5.50
N LEU A 58 -6.61 0.84 5.18
CA LEU A 58 -5.34 0.62 5.87
C LEU A 58 -5.02 1.76 6.83
N LEU A 59 -4.32 1.42 7.92
CA LEU A 59 -3.54 2.34 8.72
C LEU A 59 -2.07 2.17 8.36
N VAL A 60 -1.50 3.23 7.82
CA VAL A 60 -0.13 3.26 7.31
C VAL A 60 0.74 4.06 8.26
N ASN A 61 1.73 3.40 8.83
CA ASN A 61 2.71 3.96 9.74
C ASN A 61 3.79 4.69 8.94
N LYS A 62 3.88 6.01 9.09
CA LYS A 62 4.85 6.83 8.36
C LYS A 62 6.21 6.88 9.03
N TYR A 63 6.21 6.86 10.37
CA TYR A 63 7.42 7.02 11.18
C TYR A 63 8.46 5.93 10.89
N VAL A 64 8.03 4.70 10.60
CA VAL A 64 8.93 3.57 10.35
C VAL A 64 9.86 3.73 9.17
N TYR A 65 9.55 4.61 8.21
CA TYR A 65 10.46 4.93 7.10
C TYR A 65 11.04 6.35 7.21
N GLY A 66 10.69 7.11 8.24
CA GLY A 66 10.96 8.54 8.34
C GLY A 66 10.12 9.36 7.35
N TYR A 67 10.48 10.63 7.18
CA TYR A 67 9.66 11.59 6.43
C TYR A 67 10.40 12.17 5.23
N SER A 68 9.72 12.18 4.09
CA SER A 68 10.08 12.93 2.89
C SER A 68 8.96 13.89 2.52
N ARG A 69 9.18 14.73 1.50
CA ARG A 69 8.09 15.50 0.89
C ARG A 69 6.87 14.66 0.53
N TYR A 70 7.05 13.41 0.08
CA TYR A 70 5.96 12.52 -0.33
C TYR A 70 5.12 11.97 0.83
N SER A 71 5.67 12.01 2.05
CA SER A 71 4.92 11.64 3.26
C SER A 71 3.97 12.73 3.74
N MET A 72 4.08 13.95 3.21
CA MET A 72 3.29 15.12 3.60
C MET A 72 2.12 15.35 2.63
N PRO A 73 0.98 15.89 3.11
CA PRO A 73 -0.12 16.29 2.22
C PRO A 73 0.38 17.23 1.12
N PHE A 74 -0.03 16.97 -0.13
CA PHE A 74 0.29 17.76 -1.33
C PHE A 74 1.76 17.76 -1.78
N ASN A 75 2.61 16.91 -1.20
CA ASN A 75 4.00 16.72 -1.62
C ASN A 75 4.84 18.03 -1.77
N PRO A 76 4.80 18.95 -0.79
CA PRO A 76 5.43 20.27 -0.94
C PRO A 76 6.95 20.15 -1.07
N PRO A 77 7.60 20.90 -1.98
CA PRO A 77 9.05 20.83 -2.22
C PRO A 77 9.82 21.59 -1.12
N LEU A 78 9.73 21.13 0.12
CA LEU A 78 10.33 21.81 1.28
C LEU A 78 11.79 21.41 1.52
N PHE A 79 12.13 20.16 1.23
CA PHE A 79 13.47 19.59 1.39
C PHE A 79 13.60 18.34 0.50
N ASP A 80 14.85 17.97 0.22
CA ASP A 80 15.19 16.76 -0.53
C ASP A 80 15.59 15.64 0.43
N GLY A 81 15.27 14.40 0.06
CA GLY A 81 15.63 13.21 0.81
C GLY A 81 14.71 12.91 1.99
N ARG A 82 15.25 12.25 3.02
CA ARG A 82 14.49 11.75 4.17
C ARG A 82 15.09 12.17 5.50
N ILE A 83 14.23 12.62 6.41
CA ILE A 83 14.56 12.88 7.82
C ILE A 83 14.14 11.65 8.64
N LEU A 84 14.95 11.24 9.62
CA LEU A 84 14.74 10.02 10.41
C LEU A 84 14.62 8.77 9.53
N LYS A 85 15.46 8.72 8.48
CA LYS A 85 15.46 7.64 7.49
C LYS A 85 15.73 6.29 8.16
N ASN A 86 14.80 5.37 7.96
CA ASN A 86 14.96 3.96 8.27
C ASN A 86 14.65 3.15 7.01
N ALA A 87 15.41 2.09 6.76
CA ALA A 87 15.20 1.24 5.60
C ALA A 87 14.02 0.28 5.85
N PRO A 88 13.15 0.05 4.86
CA PRO A 88 12.17 -1.03 4.92
C PRO A 88 12.87 -2.39 4.97
N GLU A 89 12.20 -3.33 5.62
CA GLU A 89 12.61 -4.71 5.66
C GLU A 89 12.02 -5.49 4.48
N ARG A 90 12.68 -6.59 4.11
CA ARG A 90 12.16 -7.45 3.06
C ARG A 90 10.85 -8.08 3.53
N GLY A 91 9.82 -7.97 2.70
CA GLY A 91 8.48 -8.43 3.01
C GLY A 91 7.57 -7.34 3.56
N ASP A 92 8.08 -6.15 3.89
CA ASP A 92 7.23 -5.02 4.27
C ASP A 92 6.20 -4.72 3.18
N ILE A 93 4.97 -4.39 3.58
CA ILE A 93 3.95 -3.86 2.65
C ILE A 93 4.08 -2.33 2.67
N ALA A 94 4.71 -1.78 1.64
CA ALA A 94 5.05 -0.36 1.58
C ALA A 94 4.06 0.42 0.71
N VAL A 95 3.64 1.58 1.22
CA VAL A 95 2.96 2.62 0.44
C VAL A 95 4.01 3.62 -0.06
N PHE A 96 3.94 3.99 -1.32
CA PHE A 96 4.87 4.92 -1.95
C PHE A 96 4.18 5.77 -3.03
N PHE A 97 4.75 6.93 -3.33
CA PHE A 97 4.25 7.81 -4.37
C PHE A 97 4.94 7.55 -5.71
N VAL A 98 4.16 7.46 -6.78
CA VAL A 98 4.66 7.30 -8.15
C VAL A 98 4.53 8.65 -8.88
N PRO A 99 5.63 9.33 -9.22
CA PRO A 99 5.57 10.64 -9.88
C PRO A 99 5.18 10.54 -11.36
N LYS A 100 4.92 11.70 -11.97
CA LYS A 100 4.74 11.82 -13.43
C LYS A 100 6.02 11.48 -14.18
N GLY A 101 5.89 10.79 -15.31
CA GLY A 101 6.98 10.24 -16.12
C GLY A 101 7.59 8.94 -15.59
N ALA A 102 6.98 8.29 -14.59
CA ALA A 102 7.53 7.06 -14.01
C ALA A 102 7.33 5.83 -14.91
N GLY A 103 6.39 5.86 -15.86
CA GLY A 103 6.23 4.79 -16.83
C GLY A 103 4.94 4.89 -17.66
N PRO A 104 4.93 4.42 -18.92
CA PRO A 104 3.79 4.55 -19.82
C PRO A 104 2.56 3.70 -19.42
N ASN A 105 2.73 2.70 -18.55
CA ASN A 105 1.69 1.71 -18.21
C ASN A 105 1.28 1.76 -16.73
N ILE A 106 1.49 2.90 -16.07
CA ILE A 106 1.13 3.11 -14.66
C ILE A 106 0.34 4.40 -14.51
N ASP A 107 -0.52 4.43 -13.50
CA ASP A 107 -1.23 5.64 -13.09
C ASP A 107 -0.20 6.55 -12.41
N GLU A 108 0.14 7.65 -13.06
CA GLU A 108 1.15 8.56 -12.55
C GLU A 108 0.55 9.63 -11.61
N GLY A 109 1.39 10.15 -10.70
CA GLY A 109 0.97 11.19 -9.76
C GLY A 109 0.07 10.69 -8.64
N THR A 110 0.12 9.39 -8.33
CA THR A 110 -0.70 8.74 -7.31
C THR A 110 0.11 7.82 -6.41
N THR A 111 -0.53 7.30 -5.36
CA THR A 111 0.08 6.37 -4.40
C THR A 111 -0.16 4.92 -4.77
N TYR A 112 0.88 4.12 -4.66
CA TYR A 112 0.85 2.67 -4.84
C TYR A 112 1.14 1.96 -3.52
N ILE A 113 0.69 0.71 -3.45
CA ILE A 113 1.02 -0.21 -2.37
C ILE A 113 1.46 -1.54 -2.97
N LYS A 114 2.61 -2.02 -2.51
CA LYS A 114 3.23 -3.28 -2.94
C LYS A 114 4.08 -3.86 -1.81
N ARG A 115 4.48 -5.11 -1.94
CA ARG A 115 5.45 -5.75 -1.04
C ARG A 115 6.88 -5.43 -1.47
N VAL A 116 7.72 -5.09 -0.50
CA VAL A 116 9.17 -4.91 -0.68
C VAL A 116 9.80 -6.27 -0.89
N VAL A 117 10.19 -6.58 -2.13
CA VAL A 117 10.79 -7.87 -2.48
C VAL A 117 12.30 -7.77 -2.62
N GLY A 118 12.84 -6.71 -3.22
CA GLY A 118 14.28 -6.49 -3.36
C GLY A 118 14.74 -5.26 -2.59
N LEU A 119 15.84 -5.41 -1.88
CA LEU A 119 16.54 -4.37 -1.12
C LEU A 119 17.75 -3.84 -1.92
N PRO A 120 18.32 -2.68 -1.54
CA PRO A 120 19.54 -2.16 -2.15
C PRO A 120 20.63 -3.23 -2.31
N GLY A 121 21.23 -3.30 -3.50
CA GLY A 121 22.30 -4.25 -3.82
C GLY A 121 21.82 -5.64 -4.27
N ASP A 122 20.55 -5.99 -4.07
CA ASP A 122 20.02 -7.28 -4.49
C ASP A 122 20.01 -7.46 -6.01
N THR A 123 20.08 -8.72 -6.41
CA THR A 123 19.76 -9.17 -7.76
C THR A 123 18.44 -9.92 -7.75
N VAL A 124 17.42 -9.39 -8.40
CA VAL A 124 16.06 -9.96 -8.48
C VAL A 124 15.74 -10.40 -9.90
N GLN A 125 15.11 -11.55 -10.06
CA GLN A 125 14.62 -12.05 -11.33
C GLN A 125 13.44 -13.00 -11.12
N VAL A 126 12.56 -13.13 -12.11
CA VAL A 126 11.58 -14.22 -12.17
C VAL A 126 11.97 -15.15 -13.34
N ARG A 127 12.03 -16.45 -13.09
CA ARG A 127 12.35 -17.49 -14.08
C ARG A 127 11.33 -18.61 -14.00
N ASN A 128 10.59 -18.87 -15.08
CA ASN A 128 9.52 -19.86 -15.13
C ASN A 128 8.54 -19.73 -13.94
N GLY A 129 8.07 -18.51 -13.67
CA GLY A 129 7.13 -18.22 -12.57
C GLY A 129 7.74 -18.25 -11.17
N ARG A 130 9.05 -18.50 -11.06
CA ARG A 130 9.75 -18.57 -9.77
C ARG A 130 10.55 -17.31 -9.52
N LEU A 131 10.26 -16.65 -8.40
CA LEU A 131 11.06 -15.54 -7.89
C LEU A 131 12.44 -16.05 -7.47
N VAL A 132 13.48 -15.34 -7.92
CA VAL A 132 14.89 -15.61 -7.63
C VAL A 132 15.52 -14.33 -7.09
N ILE A 133 16.10 -14.41 -5.90
CA ILE A 133 16.79 -13.29 -5.24
C ILE A 133 18.22 -13.74 -4.94
N ASN A 134 19.22 -12.98 -5.38
CA ASN A 134 20.65 -13.26 -5.20
C ASN A 134 21.00 -14.71 -5.61
N ALA A 135 20.56 -15.09 -6.81
CA ALA A 135 20.68 -16.44 -7.40
C ALA A 135 19.99 -17.58 -6.63
N THR A 136 19.26 -17.30 -5.54
CA THR A 136 18.51 -18.28 -4.76
C THR A 136 17.04 -18.23 -5.14
N VAL A 137 16.47 -19.39 -5.49
CA VAL A 137 15.04 -19.51 -5.75
C VAL A 137 14.28 -19.34 -4.44
N VAL A 138 13.34 -18.40 -4.42
CA VAL A 138 12.46 -18.19 -3.27
C VAL A 138 11.51 -19.39 -3.16
N PRO A 139 11.47 -20.07 -1.99
CA PRO A 139 10.58 -21.20 -1.78
C PRO A 139 9.12 -20.72 -1.73
N ARG A 140 8.25 -21.49 -2.37
CA ARG A 140 6.80 -21.37 -2.22
C ARG A 140 6.17 -22.75 -2.11
N ARG A 141 5.12 -22.85 -1.31
CA ARG A 141 4.35 -24.09 -1.08
C ARG A 141 2.92 -23.88 -1.56
N ALA A 142 2.46 -24.73 -2.48
CA ALA A 142 1.07 -24.67 -2.94
C ALA A 142 0.13 -25.00 -1.79
N LEU A 143 -0.90 -24.19 -1.61
CA LEU A 143 -1.93 -24.40 -0.60
C LEU A 143 -3.18 -25.03 -1.22
N ARG A 144 -3.71 -24.40 -2.28
CA ARG A 144 -4.92 -24.84 -3.00
C ARG A 144 -5.07 -24.13 -4.34
N THR A 145 -5.92 -24.69 -5.20
CA THR A 145 -6.39 -24.03 -6.42
C THR A 145 -7.81 -23.52 -6.20
N LEU A 146 -8.08 -22.31 -6.64
CA LEU A 146 -9.33 -21.60 -6.44
C LEU A 146 -9.89 -21.14 -7.78
N ASP A 147 -11.21 -21.26 -7.95
CA ASP A 147 -11.96 -20.63 -9.03
C ASP A 147 -12.62 -19.37 -8.47
N LEU A 148 -12.09 -18.22 -8.85
CA LEU A 148 -12.51 -16.91 -8.37
C LEU A 148 -13.16 -16.11 -9.49
N VAL A 149 -13.69 -14.95 -9.13
CA VAL A 149 -14.20 -13.96 -10.08
C VAL A 149 -13.40 -12.67 -9.87
N ASP A 150 -12.82 -12.13 -10.93
CA ASP A 150 -12.09 -10.86 -10.85
C ASP A 150 -13.04 -9.65 -10.66
N ARG A 151 -12.46 -8.47 -10.45
CA ARG A 151 -13.24 -7.23 -10.27
C ARG A 151 -14.19 -6.91 -11.42
N HIS A 152 -13.91 -7.42 -12.63
CA HIS A 152 -14.71 -7.22 -13.83
C HIS A 152 -15.79 -8.29 -14.03
N GLY A 153 -15.87 -9.28 -13.15
CA GLY A 153 -16.87 -10.34 -13.23
C GLY A 153 -16.42 -11.55 -14.05
N PHE A 154 -15.14 -11.63 -14.45
CA PHE A 154 -14.65 -12.76 -15.23
C PHE A 154 -14.15 -13.89 -14.33
N PRO A 155 -14.48 -15.15 -14.65
CA PRO A 155 -13.95 -16.30 -13.92
C PRO A 155 -12.44 -16.42 -14.14
N VAL A 156 -11.69 -16.59 -13.06
CA VAL A 156 -10.25 -16.75 -13.05
C VAL A 156 -9.87 -17.90 -12.14
N ARG A 157 -9.10 -18.84 -12.67
CA ARG A 157 -8.47 -19.91 -11.88
C ARG A 157 -7.11 -19.45 -11.39
N VAL A 158 -6.88 -19.51 -10.08
CA VAL A 158 -5.60 -19.19 -9.43
C VAL A 158 -5.12 -20.35 -8.57
N THR A 159 -3.81 -20.47 -8.40
CA THR A 159 -3.21 -21.28 -7.34
C THR A 159 -2.70 -20.36 -6.24
N GLU A 160 -3.14 -20.61 -5.01
CA GLU A 160 -2.66 -19.93 -3.82
C GLU A 160 -1.40 -20.62 -3.32
N TYR A 161 -0.35 -19.82 -3.08
CA TYR A 161 0.89 -20.29 -2.49
C TYR A 161 1.19 -19.52 -1.20
N GLU A 162 1.87 -20.19 -0.28
CA GLU A 162 2.64 -19.54 0.77
C GLU A 162 4.08 -19.38 0.26
N GLU A 163 4.56 -18.15 0.13
CA GLU A 163 5.92 -17.82 -0.28
C GLU A 163 6.73 -17.28 0.90
N THR A 164 7.94 -17.82 1.10
CA THR A 164 8.83 -17.41 2.21
C THR A 164 10.03 -16.65 1.66
N LEU A 165 10.08 -15.35 1.91
CA LEU A 165 11.16 -14.48 1.47
C LEU A 165 12.44 -14.72 2.29
N PRO A 166 13.63 -14.41 1.72
CA PRO A 166 14.87 -14.38 2.49
C PRO A 166 14.73 -13.48 3.72
N GLY A 167 15.00 -14.02 4.91
CA GLY A 167 14.71 -13.37 6.19
C GLY A 167 13.58 -14.02 6.99
N GLY A 168 12.81 -14.93 6.36
CA GLY A 168 11.83 -15.80 7.05
C GLY A 168 10.38 -15.34 6.95
N THR A 169 10.13 -14.11 6.48
CA THR A 169 8.78 -13.58 6.28
C THR A 169 8.02 -14.42 5.25
N SER A 170 6.93 -15.05 5.69
CA SER A 170 6.04 -15.84 4.83
C SER A 170 4.75 -15.08 4.55
N HIS A 171 4.27 -15.12 3.32
CA HIS A 171 3.05 -14.45 2.90
C HIS A 171 2.32 -15.24 1.82
N ARG A 172 1.04 -14.92 1.61
CA ARG A 172 0.22 -15.57 0.59
C ARG A 172 0.32 -14.82 -0.72
N ILE A 173 0.34 -15.58 -1.82
CA ILE A 173 0.32 -15.04 -3.18
C ILE A 173 -0.68 -15.81 -4.03
N TYR A 174 -1.23 -15.13 -5.03
CA TYR A 174 -1.98 -15.76 -6.11
C TYR A 174 -1.16 -15.76 -7.39
N GLU A 175 -1.13 -16.91 -8.06
CA GLU A 175 -0.50 -17.14 -9.36
C GLU A 175 -1.51 -17.83 -10.28
N ARG A 176 -1.70 -17.35 -11.51
CA ARG A 176 -2.58 -17.99 -12.51
C ARG A 176 -1.79 -19.01 -13.32
N SER A 177 -0.53 -18.72 -13.63
CA SER A 177 0.34 -19.57 -14.45
C SER A 177 1.82 -19.31 -14.14
N ASP A 178 2.71 -20.23 -14.53
CA ASP A 178 4.17 -20.02 -14.52
C ASP A 178 4.70 -19.59 -15.91
N ARG A 179 3.80 -19.15 -16.79
CA ARG A 179 4.06 -18.79 -18.20
C ARG A 179 3.36 -17.50 -18.64
N ALA A 180 2.84 -16.73 -17.70
CA ALA A 180 2.20 -15.45 -17.94
C ALA A 180 3.24 -14.33 -18.17
N ARG A 181 2.74 -13.10 -18.30
CA ARG A 181 3.49 -11.92 -18.77
C ARG A 181 4.73 -11.61 -17.92
N TYR A 182 4.71 -11.92 -16.62
CA TYR A 182 5.75 -11.53 -15.65
C TYR A 182 6.56 -12.69 -15.09
N ASP A 183 6.47 -13.87 -15.71
CA ASP A 183 7.09 -15.11 -15.23
C ASP A 183 8.48 -15.39 -15.76
N ASN A 184 8.92 -14.61 -16.75
CA ASN A 184 10.28 -14.62 -17.25
C ASN A 184 10.73 -13.19 -17.46
N THR A 185 11.59 -12.72 -16.56
CA THR A 185 12.08 -11.35 -16.59
C THR A 185 13.58 -11.30 -16.82
N ARG A 186 14.06 -10.14 -17.26
CA ARG A 186 15.49 -9.81 -17.18
C ARG A 186 15.93 -9.81 -15.72
N THR A 187 17.23 -9.89 -15.50
CA THR A 187 17.80 -9.65 -14.18
C THR A 187 17.73 -8.15 -13.84
N PHE A 188 17.30 -7.85 -12.62
CA PHE A 188 17.27 -6.50 -12.04
C PHE A 188 18.31 -6.43 -10.92
N ARG A 189 19.27 -5.52 -11.04
CA ARG A 189 20.16 -5.16 -9.92
C ARG A 189 19.56 -3.93 -9.25
N VAL A 190 19.12 -4.08 -8.00
CA VAL A 190 18.49 -3.01 -7.24
C VAL A 190 19.55 -1.96 -6.90
N PRO A 191 19.41 -0.71 -7.35
CA PRO A 191 20.36 0.34 -7.04
C PRO A 191 20.41 0.64 -5.54
N GLU A 192 21.48 1.31 -5.11
CA GLU A 192 21.52 1.93 -3.78
C GLU A 192 20.32 2.88 -3.61
N ASP A 193 19.78 2.95 -2.40
CA ASP A 193 18.61 3.77 -2.06
C ASP A 193 17.34 3.51 -2.89
N HIS A 194 17.22 2.32 -3.47
CA HIS A 194 16.04 1.90 -4.23
C HIS A 194 15.52 0.54 -3.75
N TYR A 195 14.25 0.27 -4.06
CA TYR A 195 13.58 -0.98 -3.70
C TYR A 195 12.87 -1.59 -4.91
N PHE A 196 12.86 -2.92 -4.97
CA PHE A 196 12.10 -3.68 -5.96
C PHE A 196 10.79 -4.15 -5.33
N MET A 197 9.67 -3.75 -5.92
CA MET A 197 8.35 -3.94 -5.36
C MET A 197 7.54 -4.94 -6.18
N MET A 198 6.81 -5.84 -5.54
CA MET A 198 5.91 -6.78 -6.21
C MET A 198 4.54 -6.84 -5.55
N GLY A 199 3.51 -7.12 -6.35
CA GLY A 199 2.19 -7.46 -5.85
C GLY A 199 2.10 -8.91 -5.40
N ASP A 200 1.23 -9.17 -4.44
CA ASP A 200 0.93 -10.54 -3.98
C ASP A 200 0.03 -11.29 -5.00
N ASN A 201 -0.71 -10.56 -5.84
CA ASN A 201 -1.40 -11.10 -7.01
C ASN A 201 -0.47 -11.07 -8.21
N ARG A 202 0.37 -12.09 -8.36
CA ARG A 202 1.59 -12.08 -9.19
C ARG A 202 1.33 -11.83 -10.66
N ASP A 203 0.21 -12.32 -11.17
CA ASP A 203 -0.23 -12.15 -12.55
C ASP A 203 -1.14 -10.95 -12.80
N ASN A 204 -1.60 -10.28 -11.74
CA ASN A 204 -2.51 -9.13 -11.82
C ASN A 204 -1.95 -7.90 -11.10
N SER A 205 -0.65 -7.66 -11.26
CA SER A 205 0.07 -6.57 -10.62
C SER A 205 1.02 -5.89 -11.60
N GLU A 206 0.70 -4.65 -11.96
CA GLU A 206 1.66 -3.74 -12.61
C GLU A 206 2.63 -3.21 -11.54
N ASP A 207 3.81 -3.82 -11.47
CA ASP A 207 4.84 -3.57 -10.45
C ASP A 207 6.25 -3.46 -11.04
N SER A 208 7.31 -3.61 -10.23
CA SER A 208 8.70 -3.45 -10.68
C SER A 208 9.10 -4.39 -11.83
N ARG A 209 8.40 -5.51 -12.02
CA ARG A 209 8.65 -6.46 -13.12
C ARG A 209 8.14 -5.95 -14.47
N ALA A 210 7.12 -5.09 -14.45
CA ALA A 210 6.36 -4.73 -15.63
C ALA A 210 7.19 -3.90 -16.62
N PRO A 211 7.21 -4.28 -17.92
CA PRO A 211 7.71 -3.41 -18.97
C PRO A 211 6.86 -2.13 -19.02
N GLY A 212 7.46 -0.99 -18.68
CA GLY A 212 6.77 0.30 -18.58
C GLY A 212 6.15 0.59 -17.22
N GLY A 213 6.42 -0.23 -16.19
CA GLY A 213 6.19 0.12 -14.79
C GLY A 213 7.31 1.00 -14.22
N PHE A 214 7.27 1.26 -12.91
CA PHE A 214 8.23 2.13 -12.21
C PHE A 214 9.63 1.52 -12.03
N THR A 215 9.83 0.23 -12.37
CA THR A 215 11.09 -0.54 -12.26
C THR A 215 11.68 -0.62 -10.84
N PHE A 216 12.10 0.50 -10.25
CA PHE A 216 12.56 0.59 -8.87
C PHE A 216 11.93 1.80 -8.19
N VAL A 217 11.72 1.71 -6.88
CA VAL A 217 11.16 2.81 -6.07
C VAL A 217 12.29 3.44 -5.25
N PRO A 218 12.67 4.70 -5.50
CA PRO A 218 13.58 5.44 -4.65
C PRO A 218 13.09 5.51 -3.20
N ALA A 219 14.01 5.43 -2.23
CA ALA A 219 13.70 5.51 -0.81
C ALA A 219 12.90 6.76 -0.46
N GLU A 220 13.19 7.90 -1.12
CA GLU A 220 12.48 9.15 -0.91
C GLU A 220 10.97 9.05 -1.19
N GLN A 221 10.56 8.22 -2.15
CA GLN A 221 9.15 8.04 -2.54
C GLN A 221 8.34 7.20 -1.55
N LEU A 222 8.99 6.48 -0.62
CA LEU A 222 8.30 5.71 0.41
C LEU A 222 7.50 6.64 1.33
N ILE A 223 6.24 6.31 1.58
CA ILE A 223 5.35 7.06 2.46
C ILE A 223 5.30 6.42 3.84
N GLY A 224 5.15 5.10 3.91
CA GLY A 224 5.02 4.37 5.16
C GLY A 224 4.69 2.90 4.95
N ARG A 225 4.67 2.13 6.04
CA ARG A 225 4.32 0.70 6.04
C ARG A 225 2.86 0.51 6.38
N ALA A 226 2.17 -0.35 5.64
CA ALA A 226 0.82 -0.79 5.99
C ALA A 226 0.89 -1.80 7.14
N ASP A 227 0.45 -1.40 8.33
CA ASP A 227 0.53 -2.24 9.53
C ASP A 227 -0.80 -2.97 9.81
N VAL A 228 -1.93 -2.30 9.56
CA VAL A 228 -3.26 -2.79 9.99
C VAL A 228 -4.32 -2.47 8.95
N ILE A 229 -5.22 -3.43 8.68
CA ILE A 229 -6.52 -3.17 8.05
C ILE A 229 -7.45 -2.66 9.15
N SER A 230 -7.82 -1.37 9.14
CA SER A 230 -8.70 -0.81 10.17
C SER A 230 -10.14 -1.30 10.02
N PHE A 231 -10.67 -1.22 8.81
CA PHE A 231 -11.97 -1.76 8.44
C PHE A 231 -11.96 -2.16 6.97
N SER A 232 -12.99 -2.89 6.55
CA SER A 232 -13.14 -3.31 5.16
C SER A 232 -14.60 -3.24 4.74
N ILE A 233 -14.80 -2.80 3.49
CA ILE A 233 -16.07 -2.89 2.77
C ILE A 233 -15.94 -3.85 1.58
N ALA A 234 -14.97 -4.76 1.63
CA ALA A 234 -14.77 -5.76 0.61
C ALA A 234 -16.03 -6.61 0.41
N ASP A 235 -16.24 -7.01 -0.83
CA ASP A 235 -17.37 -7.84 -1.24
C ASP A 235 -17.22 -9.25 -0.66
N CYS A 236 -18.12 -9.61 0.26
CA CYS A 236 -18.11 -10.90 0.95
C CYS A 236 -18.21 -12.09 0.00
N ASP A 237 -18.83 -11.95 -1.17
CA ASP A 237 -18.95 -13.03 -2.14
C ASP A 237 -17.62 -13.33 -2.85
N ARG A 238 -16.64 -12.43 -2.74
CA ARG A 238 -15.28 -12.57 -3.30
C ARG A 238 -14.24 -13.04 -2.28
N LEU A 239 -14.57 -13.05 -0.99
CA LEU A 239 -13.63 -13.44 0.07
C LEU A 239 -13.60 -14.96 0.23
N VAL A 240 -12.40 -15.49 0.45
CA VAL A 240 -12.19 -16.95 0.55
C VAL A 240 -12.25 -17.45 2.00
N ASP A 241 -11.46 -16.85 2.90
CA ASP A 241 -11.32 -17.32 4.28
C ASP A 241 -11.91 -16.38 5.33
N ASP A 242 -12.33 -15.18 4.93
CA ASP A 242 -12.73 -14.14 5.88
C ASP A 242 -14.18 -14.30 6.34
N ARG A 243 -14.41 -14.02 7.63
CA ARG A 243 -15.74 -14.07 8.22
C ARG A 243 -16.57 -12.86 7.81
N CYS A 244 -17.76 -13.11 7.30
CA CYS A 244 -18.75 -12.10 6.98
C CYS A 244 -19.97 -12.16 7.90
N ALA A 245 -20.41 -11.01 8.41
CA ALA A 245 -21.60 -10.86 9.23
C ALA A 245 -22.53 -9.82 8.57
N ALA A 246 -23.74 -10.24 8.19
CA ALA A 246 -24.70 -9.39 7.48
C ALA A 246 -24.11 -8.68 6.24
N GLY A 247 -23.28 -9.38 5.47
CA GLY A 247 -22.61 -8.83 4.27
C GLY A 247 -21.40 -7.93 4.55
N VAL A 248 -20.96 -7.82 5.82
CA VAL A 248 -19.78 -7.03 6.20
C VAL A 248 -18.61 -7.96 6.55
N PRO A 249 -17.40 -7.75 5.98
CA PRO A 249 -16.24 -8.61 6.21
C PRO A 249 -15.54 -8.33 7.55
N VAL A 250 -16.25 -8.57 8.65
CA VAL A 250 -15.80 -8.31 10.03
C VAL A 250 -14.50 -9.03 10.39
N GLY A 251 -14.19 -10.15 9.73
CA GLY A 251 -12.92 -10.87 9.91
C GLY A 251 -11.68 -10.07 9.50
N ARG A 252 -11.85 -9.03 8.69
CA ARG A 252 -10.76 -8.16 8.21
C ARG A 252 -10.55 -6.91 9.07
N PHE A 253 -11.43 -6.64 10.04
CA PHE A 253 -11.36 -5.43 10.85
C PHE A 253 -10.25 -5.55 11.89
N PHE A 254 -9.46 -4.48 12.04
CA PHE A 254 -8.27 -4.42 12.91
C PHE A 254 -7.29 -5.58 12.70
N ARG A 255 -7.21 -6.12 11.48
CA ARG A 255 -6.30 -7.22 11.15
C ARG A 255 -4.89 -6.68 10.94
N ALA A 256 -3.94 -7.20 11.70
CA ALA A 256 -2.52 -6.89 11.53
C ALA A 256 -1.95 -7.56 10.27
N LEU A 257 -0.98 -6.91 9.61
CA LEU A 257 -0.42 -7.32 8.31
C LEU A 257 1.01 -7.86 8.38
N ASN A 258 1.57 -7.93 9.59
CA ASN A 258 2.91 -8.39 9.92
C ASN A 258 2.97 -9.88 10.26
#